data_AF-A0A8T2NKD0-F1
#
_entry.id   AF-A0A8T2NKD0-F1
#
_cell.length_a   1.000
_cell.length_b   1.000
_cell.length_c   1.000
_cell.angle_alpha   90.00
_cell.angle_beta   90.00
_cell.angle_gamma   90.00
#
_symmetry.space_group_name_H-M   'P 1'
#
loop_
_entity.id
_entity.type
_entity.pdbx_description
1 polymer ?
#
loop_
_entity_poly.entity_id
_entity_poly.type
_entity_poly.pdbx_seq_one_letter_code
_entity_poly.pdbx_strand_id
1 'polypeptide(L)'
;MGVALSRAAQWTTASAGAGTLEVTPLNESLLKEILRFVEQFDSRYPQEAGLVFKEPLQWETSLDPSDFKNEYDISGSTVKSHETDSDGRPLLQLSSSSVSVYSFSQLSKIVQLAKTKKLREVRACLEANRDPIAKILGPSFATVEGEDASVLRLLEKVTEDVSKETEVTMKLLLLIQQLDTQLLSNSLKQISREVRLSPDTVKNDVELLKRFCGEGEKRVLKS
;
A
#
# COMPACT_ATOMS: atom_id res chain seq x y z
N MET A 1 -4.84 -5.46 -0.72
CA MET A 1 -4.43 -4.19 -0.08
C MET A 1 -5.52 -3.13 -0.09
N GLY A 2 -6.71 -3.39 -0.65
CA GLY A 2 -7.78 -2.38 -0.65
C GLY A 2 -8.44 -2.21 0.72
N VAL A 3 -8.72 -3.29 1.45
CA VAL A 3 -9.48 -3.22 2.72
C VAL A 3 -8.60 -2.85 3.90
N ALA A 4 -7.35 -3.33 3.95
CA ALA A 4 -6.43 -2.95 5.02
C ALA A 4 -6.13 -1.44 4.97
N LEU A 5 -5.89 -0.89 3.78
CA LEU A 5 -5.61 0.54 3.63
C LEU A 5 -6.86 1.39 3.82
N SER A 6 -8.05 0.95 3.42
CA SER A 6 -9.28 1.72 3.64
C SER A 6 -9.73 1.73 5.10
N ARG A 7 -9.55 0.62 5.84
CA ARG A 7 -10.07 0.47 7.21
C ARG A 7 -9.07 0.67 8.33
N ALA A 8 -7.83 0.22 8.15
CA ALA A 8 -6.84 0.20 9.22
C ALA A 8 -5.83 1.36 9.13
N ALA A 9 -5.57 1.88 7.94
CA ALA A 9 -4.67 3.02 7.80
C ALA A 9 -5.35 4.33 8.25
N GLN A 10 -4.58 5.18 8.92
CA GLN A 10 -5.03 6.51 9.32
C GLN A 10 -4.75 7.50 8.18
N TRP A 11 -5.79 8.21 7.74
CA TRP A 11 -5.73 9.16 6.64
C TRP A 11 -6.00 10.57 7.13
N THR A 12 -5.24 11.55 6.65
CA THR A 12 -5.53 12.96 6.92
C THR A 12 -6.80 13.36 6.17
N THR A 13 -7.69 14.12 6.81
CA THR A 13 -8.77 14.81 6.10
C THR A 13 -8.25 16.13 5.55
N ALA A 14 -7.92 16.19 4.26
CA ALA A 14 -7.68 17.47 3.59
C ALA A 14 -9.01 18.08 3.14
N SER A 15 -9.20 19.38 3.40
CA SER A 15 -10.45 20.13 3.19
C SER A 15 -10.87 20.30 1.72
N ALA A 16 -10.11 19.78 0.75
CA ALA A 16 -10.37 19.98 -0.67
C ALA A 16 -9.98 18.80 -1.59
N GLY A 17 -9.75 17.59 -1.07
CA GLY A 17 -9.36 16.45 -1.91
C GLY A 17 -8.66 15.34 -1.14
N ALA A 18 -8.43 14.21 -1.82
CA ALA A 18 -7.96 12.93 -1.27
C ALA A 18 -6.89 13.07 -0.17
N GLY A 19 -7.22 12.60 1.03
CA GLY A 19 -6.31 12.51 2.18
C GLY A 19 -5.01 11.77 1.90
N THR A 20 -3.93 12.21 2.55
CA THR A 20 -2.63 11.54 2.59
C THR A 20 -2.55 10.58 3.77
N LEU A 21 -1.68 9.57 3.72
CA LEU A 21 -1.49 8.65 4.85
C LEU A 21 -0.87 9.42 6.01
N GLU A 22 -1.39 9.30 7.23
CA GLU A 22 -0.77 9.97 8.39
C GLU A 22 0.58 9.35 8.75
N VAL A 23 1.50 10.15 9.28
CA VAL A 23 2.77 9.65 9.83
C VAL A 23 2.50 9.14 11.23
N THR A 24 2.02 7.90 11.34
CA THR A 24 1.79 7.23 12.63
C THR A 24 2.55 5.90 12.70
N PRO A 25 2.92 5.41 13.90
CA PRO A 25 3.62 4.14 14.06
C PRO A 25 2.89 2.95 13.42
N LEU A 26 1.55 2.97 13.46
CA LEU A 26 0.68 1.98 12.82
C LEU A 26 0.85 2.00 11.30
N ASN A 27 0.72 3.18 10.68
CA ASN A 27 0.88 3.33 9.23
C ASN A 27 2.31 2.99 8.78
N GLU A 28 3.34 3.34 9.55
CA GLU A 28 4.71 2.93 9.25
C GLU A 28 4.88 1.41 9.31
N SER A 29 4.26 0.72 10.27
CA SER A 29 4.30 -0.74 10.35
C SER A 29 3.64 -1.37 9.12
N LEU A 30 2.46 -0.89 8.75
CA LEU A 30 1.76 -1.30 7.54
C LEU A 30 2.64 -1.12 6.29
N LEU A 31 3.22 0.06 6.11
CA LEU A 31 4.09 0.36 4.97
C LEU A 31 5.34 -0.55 4.95
N LYS A 32 5.93 -0.87 6.11
CA LYS A 32 7.08 -1.79 6.22
C LYS A 32 6.71 -3.23 5.84
N GLU A 33 5.51 -3.67 6.18
CA GLU A 33 5.00 -5.00 5.79
C GLU A 33 4.74 -5.08 4.28
N ILE A 34 4.11 -4.06 3.71
CA ILE A 34 3.90 -3.93 2.25
C ILE A 34 5.25 -3.88 1.52
N LEU A 35 6.18 -3.07 2.01
CA LEU A 35 7.53 -2.96 1.47
C LEU A 35 8.22 -4.33 1.41
N ARG A 36 8.19 -5.08 2.52
CA ARG A 36 8.80 -6.42 2.59
C ARG A 36 8.15 -7.39 1.62
N PHE A 37 6.83 -7.31 1.45
CA PHE A 37 6.11 -8.13 0.49
C PHE A 37 6.59 -7.84 -0.94
N VAL A 38 6.67 -6.57 -1.34
CA VAL A 38 7.14 -6.16 -2.68
C VAL A 38 8.59 -6.57 -2.91
N GLU A 39 9.48 -6.39 -1.94
CA GLU A 39 10.89 -6.80 -2.05
C GLU A 39 11.07 -8.30 -2.28
N GLN A 40 10.23 -9.12 -1.64
CA GLN A 40 10.32 -10.58 -1.73
C GLN A 40 9.48 -11.15 -2.88
N PHE A 41 8.61 -10.34 -3.49
CA PHE A 41 7.60 -10.81 -4.44
C PHE A 41 8.25 -11.52 -5.64
N ASP A 42 9.22 -10.85 -6.28
CA ASP A 42 9.89 -11.35 -7.49
C ASP A 42 10.61 -12.69 -7.25
N SER A 43 11.22 -12.85 -6.07
CA SER A 43 11.91 -14.11 -5.70
C SER A 43 10.98 -15.26 -5.32
N ARG A 44 9.80 -14.95 -4.78
CA ARG A 44 8.83 -15.97 -4.31
C ARG A 44 7.82 -16.36 -5.37
N TYR A 45 7.45 -15.41 -6.23
CA TYR A 45 6.35 -15.51 -7.20
C TYR A 45 6.78 -14.93 -8.55
N PRO A 46 7.79 -15.53 -9.21
CA PRO A 46 8.36 -14.97 -10.45
C PRO A 46 7.36 -14.96 -11.61
N GLN A 47 6.39 -15.88 -11.64
CA GLN A 47 5.37 -15.93 -12.69
C GLN A 47 4.37 -14.78 -12.56
N GLU A 48 3.93 -14.52 -11.33
CA GLU A 48 3.03 -13.43 -10.98
C GLU A 48 3.74 -12.07 -11.08
N ALA A 49 5.05 -12.02 -10.82
CA ALA A 49 5.84 -10.80 -10.91
C ALA A 49 5.95 -10.25 -12.33
N GLY A 50 5.94 -11.15 -13.32
CA GLY A 50 5.93 -10.83 -14.75
C GLY A 50 4.55 -10.50 -15.32
N LEU A 51 3.48 -10.57 -14.51
CA LEU A 51 2.14 -10.21 -14.98
C LEU A 51 2.08 -8.72 -15.31
N VAL A 52 1.64 -8.39 -16.52
CA VAL A 52 1.44 -7.02 -16.97
C VAL A 52 0.11 -6.49 -16.46
N PHE A 53 0.15 -5.33 -15.81
CA PHE A 53 -1.01 -4.67 -15.24
C PHE A 53 -1.95 -4.17 -16.34
N LYS A 54 -3.26 -4.13 -16.06
CA LYS A 54 -4.24 -3.54 -16.99
C LYS A 54 -4.08 -2.02 -17.10
N GLU A 55 -3.79 -1.36 -15.99
CA GLU A 55 -3.46 0.05 -15.90
C GLU A 55 -2.18 0.26 -15.07
N PRO A 56 -1.34 1.25 -15.42
CA PRO A 56 -0.11 1.48 -14.68
C PRO A 56 -0.40 2.03 -13.27
N LEU A 57 0.42 1.61 -12.31
CA LEU A 57 0.54 2.34 -11.06
C LEU A 57 1.40 3.58 -11.31
N GLN A 58 0.85 4.74 -10.98
CA GLN A 58 1.49 6.03 -11.24
C GLN A 58 1.63 6.83 -9.96
N TRP A 59 2.79 7.41 -9.73
CA TRP A 59 3.02 8.31 -8.59
C TRP A 59 4.16 9.29 -8.85
N GLU A 60 4.24 10.33 -8.03
CA GLU A 60 5.37 11.25 -8.01
C GLU A 60 6.52 10.62 -7.23
N THR A 61 7.65 10.42 -7.90
CA THR A 61 8.84 9.82 -7.32
C THR A 61 9.86 10.88 -6.92
N SER A 62 10.66 10.53 -5.91
CA SER A 62 11.83 11.29 -5.47
C SER A 62 13.15 10.75 -6.01
N LEU A 63 13.06 9.83 -6.98
CA LEU A 63 14.18 9.24 -7.71
C LEU A 63 14.55 10.12 -8.90
N ASP A 64 15.85 10.30 -9.08
CA ASP A 64 16.40 11.00 -10.23
C ASP A 64 16.72 10.01 -11.36
N PRO A 65 16.69 10.43 -12.63
CA PRO A 65 17.12 9.58 -13.75
C PRO A 65 18.51 8.97 -13.55
N SER A 66 19.40 9.66 -12.81
CA SER A 66 20.74 9.18 -12.46
C SER A 66 20.77 8.01 -11.48
N ASP A 67 19.67 7.75 -10.74
CA ASP A 67 19.56 6.59 -9.86
C ASP A 67 19.37 5.28 -10.65
N PHE A 68 18.94 5.38 -11.91
CA PHE A 68 18.74 4.25 -12.81
C PHE A 68 20.05 3.80 -13.44
N LYS A 69 20.15 2.50 -13.71
CA LYS A 69 21.38 1.82 -14.20
C LYS A 69 21.19 1.31 -15.62
N ASN A 70 22.15 0.50 -16.08
CA ASN A 70 22.25 -0.08 -17.42
C ASN A 70 21.02 -0.89 -17.90
N GLU A 71 20.07 -1.23 -17.03
CA GLU A 71 18.81 -1.92 -17.40
C GLU A 71 17.74 -0.97 -17.95
N TYR A 72 18.07 0.32 -18.06
CA TYR A 72 17.16 1.37 -18.46
C TYR A 72 17.79 2.29 -19.50
N ASP A 73 16.96 2.71 -20.45
CA ASP A 73 17.31 3.75 -21.42
C ASP A 73 17.01 5.12 -20.82
N ILE A 74 18.08 5.88 -20.57
CA ILE A 74 18.01 7.21 -19.98
C ILE A 74 18.17 8.25 -21.09
N SER A 75 17.12 9.03 -21.34
CA SER A 75 17.10 10.12 -22.31
C SER A 75 16.72 11.43 -21.60
N GLY A 76 17.73 12.14 -21.10
CA GLY A 76 17.54 13.39 -20.36
C GLY A 76 16.74 13.17 -19.08
N SER A 77 15.52 13.71 -19.03
CA SER A 77 14.58 13.59 -17.90
C SER A 77 13.64 12.38 -18.00
N THR A 78 13.82 11.53 -19.03
CA THR A 78 13.00 10.33 -19.24
C THR A 78 13.80 9.05 -19.06
N VAL A 79 13.19 8.07 -18.43
CA VAL A 79 13.77 6.72 -18.23
C VAL A 79 12.76 5.69 -18.71
N LYS A 80 13.21 4.68 -19.45
CA LYS A 80 12.37 3.56 -19.90
C LYS A 80 13.05 2.23 -19.60
N SER A 81 12.31 1.22 -19.17
CA SER A 81 12.85 -0.14 -19.03
C SER A 81 13.11 -0.79 -20.37
N HIS A 82 14.14 -1.65 -20.43
CA HIS A 82 14.33 -2.56 -21.56
C HIS A 82 13.25 -3.66 -21.62
N GLU A 83 12.72 -4.05 -20.47
CA GLU A 83 11.58 -4.96 -20.39
C GLU A 83 10.34 -4.30 -20.98
N THR A 84 9.67 -5.01 -21.89
CA THR A 84 8.49 -4.56 -22.61
C THR A 84 7.35 -5.58 -22.49
N ASP A 85 6.12 -5.10 -22.66
CA ASP A 85 4.94 -5.97 -22.83
C ASP A 85 4.93 -6.65 -24.21
N SER A 86 3.88 -7.42 -24.50
CA SER A 86 3.70 -8.07 -25.81
C SER A 86 3.56 -7.09 -26.98
N ASP A 87 3.20 -5.83 -26.71
CA ASP A 87 3.05 -4.76 -27.70
C ASP A 87 4.35 -3.94 -27.86
N GLY A 88 5.42 -4.26 -27.12
CA GLY A 88 6.69 -3.53 -27.13
C GLY A 88 6.69 -2.25 -26.30
N ARG A 89 5.70 -2.03 -25.41
CA ARG A 89 5.66 -0.88 -24.49
C ARG A 89 6.51 -1.16 -23.26
N PRO A 90 7.31 -0.20 -22.78
CA PRO A 90 8.17 -0.40 -21.62
C PRO A 90 7.33 -0.62 -20.35
N LEU A 91 7.71 -1.61 -19.55
CA LEU A 91 7.03 -1.94 -18.28
C LEU A 91 7.29 -0.89 -17.17
N LEU A 92 8.29 -0.04 -17.33
CA LEU A 92 8.57 1.10 -16.47
C LEU A 92 8.88 2.33 -17.32
N GLN A 93 8.24 3.45 -16.98
CA GLN A 93 8.54 4.75 -17.56
C GLN A 93 8.62 5.83 -16.48
N LEU A 94 9.66 6.64 -16.52
CA LEU A 94 9.80 7.87 -15.74
C LEU A 94 9.73 9.06 -16.70
N SER A 95 8.92 10.06 -16.37
CA SER A 95 8.87 11.34 -17.06
C SER A 95 8.58 12.46 -16.08
N SER A 96 9.47 13.46 -16.02
CA SER A 96 9.25 14.68 -15.22
C SER A 96 8.86 14.39 -13.76
N SER A 97 9.60 13.48 -13.11
CA SER A 97 9.36 13.03 -11.73
C SER A 97 8.07 12.23 -11.48
N SER A 98 7.31 11.90 -12.53
CA SER A 98 6.21 10.94 -12.46
C SER A 98 6.69 9.59 -12.99
N VAL A 99 6.52 8.54 -12.19
CA VAL A 99 6.85 7.17 -12.58
C VAL A 99 5.57 6.38 -12.85
N SER A 100 5.61 5.56 -13.89
CA SER A 100 4.55 4.63 -14.30
C SER A 100 5.12 3.21 -14.33
N VAL A 101 4.46 2.29 -13.65
CA VAL A 101 4.89 0.89 -13.57
C VAL A 101 3.75 -0.07 -13.93
N TYR A 102 4.08 -1.05 -14.76
CA TYR A 102 3.16 -2.05 -15.30
C TYR A 102 3.41 -3.48 -14.79
N SER A 103 4.37 -3.72 -13.90
CA SER A 103 4.60 -5.06 -13.34
C SER A 103 5.14 -5.02 -11.92
N PHE A 104 4.95 -6.13 -11.19
CA PHE A 104 5.53 -6.28 -9.85
C PHE A 104 7.04 -6.46 -9.87
N SER A 105 7.60 -7.04 -10.94
CA SER A 105 9.06 -7.14 -11.13
C SER A 105 9.71 -5.74 -11.11
N GLN A 106 9.13 -4.80 -11.86
CA GLN A 106 9.61 -3.42 -11.92
C GLN A 106 9.38 -2.67 -10.60
N LEU A 107 8.28 -2.94 -9.88
CA LEU A 107 8.07 -2.38 -8.53
C LEU A 107 9.19 -2.82 -7.56
N SER A 108 9.56 -4.10 -7.56
CA SER A 108 10.65 -4.60 -6.73
C SER A 108 11.97 -3.92 -7.07
N LYS A 109 12.27 -3.74 -8.37
CA LYS A 109 13.46 -3.02 -8.84
C LYS A 109 13.49 -1.57 -8.37
N ILE A 110 12.40 -0.81 -8.54
CA ILE A 110 12.32 0.58 -8.05
C ILE A 110 12.58 0.65 -6.54
N VAL A 111 11.94 -0.23 -5.77
CA VAL A 111 12.12 -0.27 -4.32
C VAL A 111 13.59 -0.52 -3.98
N GLN A 112 14.28 -1.43 -4.69
CA GLN A 112 15.70 -1.66 -4.47
C GLN A 112 16.56 -0.43 -4.84
N LEU A 113 16.23 0.27 -5.93
CA LEU A 113 16.92 1.51 -6.34
C LEU A 113 16.77 2.63 -5.32
N ALA A 114 15.59 2.75 -4.69
CA ALA A 114 15.29 3.82 -3.74
C ALA A 114 16.11 3.77 -2.44
N LYS A 115 16.79 2.65 -2.13
CA LYS A 115 17.69 2.47 -0.97
C LYS A 115 17.09 2.95 0.36
N THR A 116 17.36 4.19 0.76
CA THR A 116 16.88 4.81 2.02
C THR A 116 15.49 5.44 1.89
N LYS A 117 15.05 5.77 0.67
CA LYS A 117 13.76 6.42 0.37
C LYS A 117 12.63 5.43 0.09
N LYS A 118 12.85 4.12 0.29
CA LYS A 118 11.89 3.03 0.02
C LYS A 118 10.47 3.28 0.55
N LEU A 119 10.36 3.63 1.84
CA LEU A 119 9.05 3.85 2.46
C LEU A 119 8.33 5.06 1.89
N ARG A 120 9.07 6.10 1.47
CA ARG A 120 8.49 7.29 0.83
C ARG A 120 7.90 6.95 -0.53
N GLU A 121 8.62 6.16 -1.34
CA GLU A 121 8.13 5.70 -2.65
C GLU A 121 6.89 4.81 -2.51
N VAL A 122 6.92 3.82 -1.61
CA VAL A 122 5.75 2.96 -1.36
C VAL A 122 4.55 3.78 -0.90
N ARG A 123 4.76 4.76 -0.02
CA ARG A 123 3.70 5.64 0.44
C ARG A 123 3.12 6.50 -0.69
N ALA A 124 3.97 7.18 -1.47
CA ALA A 124 3.53 8.00 -2.60
C ALA A 124 2.76 7.17 -3.64
N CYS A 125 3.21 5.93 -3.87
CA CYS A 125 2.51 4.96 -4.73
C CYS A 125 1.10 4.66 -4.20
N LEU A 126 0.94 4.36 -2.92
CA LEU A 126 -0.38 4.04 -2.34
C LEU A 126 -1.30 5.26 -2.25
N GLU A 127 -0.75 6.46 -1.99
CA GLU A 127 -1.54 7.70 -1.94
C GLU A 127 -2.09 8.08 -3.33
N ALA A 128 -1.27 7.91 -4.37
CA ALA A 128 -1.68 8.19 -5.76
C ALA A 128 -2.58 7.09 -6.37
N ASN A 129 -2.55 5.88 -5.82
CA ASN A 129 -3.29 4.72 -6.32
C ASN A 129 -4.20 4.15 -5.22
N ARG A 130 -5.36 4.80 -5.01
CA ARG A 130 -6.37 4.43 -3.99
C ARG A 130 -6.88 2.98 -4.11
N ASP A 131 -7.06 2.50 -5.34
CA ASP A 131 -7.38 1.09 -5.61
C ASP A 131 -6.35 0.49 -6.57
N PRO A 132 -5.21 0.00 -6.02
CA PRO A 132 -4.17 -0.60 -6.85
C PRO A 132 -4.65 -1.93 -7.46
N ILE A 133 -5.64 -2.61 -6.85
CA ILE A 133 -6.16 -3.90 -7.36
C ILE A 133 -6.94 -3.67 -8.66
N ALA A 134 -7.78 -2.65 -8.70
CA ALA A 134 -8.49 -2.27 -9.92
C ALA A 134 -7.53 -1.94 -11.07
N LYS A 135 -6.40 -1.28 -10.78
CA LYS A 135 -5.39 -0.97 -11.79
C LYS A 135 -4.63 -2.21 -12.27
N ILE A 136 -4.23 -3.08 -11.34
CA ILE A 136 -3.44 -4.28 -11.66
C ILE A 136 -4.28 -5.29 -12.44
N LEU A 137 -5.46 -5.65 -11.94
CA LEU A 137 -6.27 -6.76 -12.47
C LEU A 137 -7.44 -6.30 -13.35
N GLY A 138 -7.81 -5.01 -13.29
CA GLY A 138 -8.94 -4.41 -13.99
C GLY A 138 -10.13 -4.11 -13.07
N PRO A 139 -11.11 -3.33 -13.57
CA PRO A 139 -12.23 -2.81 -12.77
C PRO A 139 -13.16 -3.91 -12.26
N SER A 140 -13.18 -5.09 -12.88
CA SER A 140 -13.95 -6.25 -12.39
C SER A 140 -13.48 -6.76 -11.03
N PHE A 141 -12.27 -6.40 -10.63
CA PHE A 141 -11.62 -6.78 -9.37
C PHE A 141 -11.52 -5.60 -8.39
N ALA A 142 -12.15 -4.46 -8.71
CA ALA A 142 -12.15 -3.30 -7.85
C ALA A 142 -12.60 -3.67 -6.44
N THR A 143 -11.98 -3.03 -5.45
CA THR A 143 -12.25 -3.31 -4.05
C THR A 143 -13.60 -2.69 -3.69
N VAL A 144 -14.68 -3.47 -3.74
CA VAL A 144 -16.01 -3.03 -3.31
C VAL A 144 -16.13 -3.20 -1.79
N GLU A 145 -16.56 -2.16 -1.09
CA GLU A 145 -16.85 -2.25 0.34
C GLU A 145 -18.03 -3.19 0.58
N GLY A 146 -17.76 -4.38 1.13
CA GLY A 146 -18.80 -5.24 1.72
C GLY A 146 -18.99 -6.65 1.14
N GLU A 147 -18.32 -7.03 0.06
CA GLU A 147 -18.52 -8.37 -0.53
C GLU A 147 -17.21 -9.02 -1.04
N ASP A 148 -17.06 -10.32 -0.75
CA ASP A 148 -16.11 -11.26 -1.39
C ASP A 148 -16.45 -11.54 -2.88
N ALA A 149 -17.22 -10.65 -3.52
CA ALA A 149 -17.75 -10.80 -4.88
C ALA A 149 -16.65 -10.93 -5.93
N SER A 150 -15.44 -10.42 -5.66
CA SER A 150 -14.28 -10.55 -6.56
C SER A 150 -13.79 -11.99 -6.67
N VAL A 151 -13.84 -12.79 -5.59
CA VAL A 151 -13.47 -14.22 -5.60
C VAL A 151 -14.56 -15.05 -6.26
N LEU A 152 -15.83 -14.74 -5.98
CA LEU A 152 -16.97 -15.45 -6.56
C LEU A 152 -17.08 -15.23 -8.08
N ARG A 153 -16.91 -14.00 -8.56
CA ARG A 153 -16.89 -13.69 -10.01
C ARG A 153 -15.76 -14.38 -10.76
N LEU A 154 -14.68 -14.75 -10.07
CA LEU A 154 -13.57 -15.49 -10.67
C LEU A 154 -13.82 -16.98 -10.71
N LEU A 155 -14.42 -17.55 -9.66
CA LEU A 155 -14.90 -18.92 -9.68
C LEU A 155 -15.92 -19.15 -10.81
N GLU A 156 -16.76 -18.15 -11.10
CA GLU A 156 -17.65 -18.15 -12.27
C GLU A 156 -16.92 -18.06 -13.62
N LYS A 157 -15.75 -17.41 -13.68
CA LYS A 157 -14.91 -17.39 -14.90
C LYS A 157 -14.11 -18.67 -15.12
N VAL A 158 -13.84 -19.47 -14.07
CA VAL A 158 -13.12 -20.76 -14.19
C VAL A 158 -13.93 -21.81 -14.94
N THR A 159 -15.26 -21.70 -14.97
CA THR A 159 -16.12 -22.63 -15.70
C THR A 159 -16.05 -22.50 -17.22
N GLU A 160 -15.41 -21.45 -17.75
CA GLU A 160 -15.16 -21.25 -19.18
C GLU A 160 -13.64 -21.20 -19.42
N ASP A 161 -13.07 -22.24 -20.06
CA ASP A 161 -11.67 -22.36 -20.51
C ASP A 161 -10.60 -21.53 -19.77
N VAL A 162 -9.96 -22.15 -18.76
CA VAL A 162 -8.90 -21.50 -17.97
C VAL A 162 -7.63 -21.30 -18.79
N SER A 163 -7.46 -20.08 -19.35
CA SER A 163 -6.17 -19.65 -19.90
C SER A 163 -5.12 -19.59 -18.78
N LYS A 164 -3.85 -19.93 -19.09
CA LYS A 164 -2.73 -19.80 -18.13
C LYS A 164 -2.63 -18.40 -17.52
N GLU A 165 -2.97 -17.35 -18.27
CA GLU A 165 -2.98 -15.97 -17.77
C GLU A 165 -4.05 -15.78 -16.68
N THR A 166 -5.22 -16.41 -16.83
CA THR A 166 -6.29 -16.35 -15.81
C THR A 166 -5.88 -17.07 -14.52
N GLU A 167 -5.16 -18.18 -14.61
CA GLU A 167 -4.62 -18.90 -13.44
C GLU A 167 -3.60 -18.04 -12.68
N VAL A 168 -2.67 -17.39 -13.39
CA VAL A 168 -1.66 -16.50 -12.78
C VAL A 168 -2.34 -15.27 -12.16
N THR A 169 -3.35 -14.71 -12.83
CA THR A 169 -4.15 -13.59 -12.31
C THR A 169 -4.88 -13.98 -11.01
N MET A 170 -5.41 -15.20 -10.93
CA MET A 170 -6.06 -15.71 -9.71
C MET A 170 -5.06 -15.92 -8.57
N LYS A 171 -3.90 -16.52 -8.85
CA LYS A 171 -2.83 -16.67 -7.87
C LYS A 171 -2.39 -15.32 -7.32
N LEU A 172 -2.20 -14.33 -8.20
CA LEU A 172 -1.85 -12.97 -7.79
C LEU A 172 -2.92 -12.35 -6.88
N LEU A 173 -4.20 -12.48 -7.20
CA LEU A 173 -5.27 -11.97 -6.35
C LEU A 173 -5.25 -12.62 -4.97
N LEU A 174 -5.12 -13.95 -4.90
CA LEU A 174 -5.06 -14.69 -3.63
C LEU A 174 -3.88 -14.22 -2.76
N LEU A 175 -2.72 -13.98 -3.37
CA LEU A 175 -1.54 -13.44 -2.67
C LEU A 175 -1.80 -12.04 -2.11
N ILE A 176 -2.45 -11.17 -2.88
CA ILE A 176 -2.82 -9.81 -2.46
C ILE A 176 -3.85 -9.85 -1.32
N GLN A 177 -4.82 -10.78 -1.36
CA GLN A 177 -5.81 -10.97 -0.30
C GLN A 177 -5.19 -11.55 0.98
N GLN A 178 -4.26 -12.49 0.85
CA GLN A 178 -3.50 -13.03 1.97
C GLN A 178 -2.70 -11.92 2.66
N LEU A 179 -2.03 -11.07 1.89
CA LEU A 179 -1.35 -9.89 2.43
C LEU A 179 -2.34 -8.96 3.16
N ASP A 180 -3.48 -8.65 2.54
CA ASP A 180 -4.50 -7.77 3.12
C ASP A 180 -5.00 -8.30 4.47
N THR A 181 -5.26 -9.60 4.56
CA THR A 181 -5.67 -10.27 5.80
C THR A 181 -4.58 -10.22 6.86
N GLN A 182 -3.31 -10.40 6.47
CA GLN A 182 -2.18 -10.29 7.38
C GLN A 182 -2.02 -8.87 7.93
N LEU A 183 -2.12 -7.85 7.06
CA LEU A 183 -2.06 -6.44 7.44
C LEU A 183 -3.18 -6.11 8.43
N LEU A 184 -4.43 -6.49 8.13
CA LEU A 184 -5.57 -6.28 9.03
C LEU A 184 -5.37 -6.94 10.41
N SER A 185 -4.92 -8.20 10.43
CA SER A 185 -4.63 -8.92 11.68
C SER A 185 -3.56 -8.20 12.51
N ASN A 186 -2.49 -7.73 11.86
CA ASN A 186 -1.36 -7.09 12.53
C ASN A 186 -1.74 -5.69 13.04
N SER A 187 -2.48 -4.92 12.25
CA SER A 187 -3.06 -3.65 12.71
C SER A 187 -3.98 -3.84 13.90
N LEU A 188 -4.88 -4.83 13.87
CA LEU A 188 -5.77 -5.11 14.99
C LEU A 188 -4.99 -5.48 16.27
N LYS A 189 -3.90 -6.25 16.14
CA LYS A 189 -3.00 -6.55 17.27
C LYS A 189 -2.31 -5.30 17.82
N GLN A 190 -1.88 -4.38 16.95
CA GLN A 190 -1.25 -3.12 17.38
C GLN A 190 -2.26 -2.20 18.09
N ILE A 191 -3.44 -2.00 17.49
CA ILE A 191 -4.53 -1.23 18.09
C ILE A 191 -4.93 -1.85 19.44
N SER A 192 -5.08 -3.17 19.52
CA SER A 192 -5.40 -3.85 20.78
C SER A 192 -4.33 -3.67 21.86
N ARG A 193 -3.05 -3.49 21.50
CA ARG A 193 -1.97 -3.20 22.45
C ARG A 193 -2.02 -1.74 22.91
N GLU A 194 -2.34 -0.80 22.03
CA GLU A 194 -2.47 0.63 22.35
C GLU A 194 -3.72 0.91 23.21
N VAL A 195 -4.84 0.21 22.96
CA VAL A 195 -6.11 0.36 23.69
C VAL A 195 -6.07 -0.27 25.10
N ARG A 196 -5.00 -0.99 25.47
CA ARG A 196 -4.78 -1.36 26.87
C ARG A 196 -4.37 -0.11 27.66
N LEU A 197 -5.39 0.65 28.09
CA LEU A 197 -5.28 1.59 29.18
C LEU A 197 -4.53 0.91 30.32
N SER A 198 -3.31 1.36 30.60
CA SER A 198 -2.57 0.85 31.75
C SER A 198 -3.28 1.32 33.02
N PRO A 199 -3.39 0.49 34.08
CA PRO A 199 -3.97 0.90 35.35
C PRO A 199 -3.33 2.19 35.89
N ASP A 200 -2.04 2.39 35.62
CA ASP A 200 -1.29 3.57 36.01
C ASP A 200 -1.71 4.83 35.24
N THR A 201 -1.98 4.72 33.93
CA THR A 201 -2.49 5.84 33.11
C THR A 201 -3.87 6.26 33.60
N VAL A 202 -4.78 5.30 33.81
CA VAL A 202 -6.13 5.56 34.33
C VAL A 202 -6.07 6.15 35.74
N LYS A 203 -5.18 5.64 36.58
CA LYS A 203 -4.99 6.16 37.95
C LYS A 203 -4.49 7.61 37.93
N ASN A 204 -3.53 7.94 37.06
CA ASN A 204 -3.03 9.31 36.91
C ASN A 204 -4.11 10.26 36.39
N ASP A 205 -4.93 9.84 35.41
CA ASP A 205 -6.03 10.65 34.89
C ASP A 205 -7.12 10.87 35.93
N VAL A 206 -7.45 9.83 36.72
CA VAL A 206 -8.37 9.92 37.85
C VAL A 206 -7.80 10.83 38.96
N GLU A 207 -6.51 10.76 39.25
CA GLU A 207 -5.86 11.67 40.21
C GLU A 207 -5.84 13.12 39.73
N LEU A 208 -5.62 13.36 38.43
CA LEU A 208 -5.74 14.68 37.81
C LEU A 208 -7.17 15.21 37.93
N LEU A 209 -8.17 14.42 37.53
CA LEU A 209 -9.59 14.79 37.64
C LEU A 209 -9.98 15.07 39.10
N LYS A 210 -9.50 14.27 40.06
CA LYS A 210 -9.72 14.53 41.50
C LYS A 210 -9.11 15.85 41.96
N ARG A 211 -7.96 16.27 41.41
CA ARG A 211 -7.37 17.59 41.70
C ARG A 211 -8.18 18.74 41.09
N PHE A 212 -8.80 18.52 39.93
CA PHE A 212 -9.65 19.54 39.29
C PHE A 212 -11.05 19.66 39.91
N CYS A 213 -11.62 18.56 40.40
CA CYS A 213 -13.00 18.50 40.90
C CYS A 213 -13.14 18.33 42.42
N GLY A 214 -12.06 18.19 43.17
CA GLY A 214 -12.09 18.01 44.63
C GLY A 214 -12.38 19.29 45.41
N GLU A 215 -13.05 19.16 46.55
CA GLU A 215 -13.24 20.24 47.53
C GLU A 215 -11.97 20.41 48.38
N GLY A 216 -11.25 21.54 48.20
CA GLY A 216 -10.06 21.89 48.98
C GLY A 216 -9.22 23.03 48.37
N GLU A 217 -8.26 23.57 49.13
CA GLU A 217 -7.44 24.75 48.78
C GLU A 217 -6.54 24.58 47.53
N LYS A 218 -6.35 23.36 47.02
CA LYS A 218 -5.56 23.06 45.80
C LYS A 218 -6.38 23.04 44.51
N ARG A 219 -7.62 23.53 44.54
CA ARG A 219 -8.53 23.67 43.40
C ARG A 219 -7.96 24.68 42.38
N VAL A 220 -7.73 24.23 41.15
CA VAL A 220 -7.20 25.08 40.06
C VAL A 220 -8.30 25.88 39.36
N LEU A 221 -9.53 25.36 39.35
CA LEU A 221 -10.66 26.01 38.69
C LEU A 221 -11.56 26.70 39.71
N LYS A 222 -11.47 28.03 39.87
CA LYS A 222 -12.43 28.79 40.70
C LYS A 222 -13.85 28.67 40.13
N SER A 223 -14.84 28.58 41.03
CA SER A 223 -16.27 28.65 40.67
C SER A 223 -16.64 30.03 40.18
#